data_AF-A0A0Q9S5Z7-F1
#
_entry.id   AF-A0A0Q9S5Z7-F1
#
_cell.length_a   1.000
_cell.length_b   1.000
_cell.length_c   1.000
_cell.angle_alpha   90.00
_cell.angle_beta   90.00
_cell.angle_gamma   90.00
#
_symmetry.space_group_name_H-M   'P 1'
#
loop_
_entity.id
_entity.type
_entity.pdbx_description
1 polymer ?
#
loop_
_entity_poly.entity_id
_entity_poly.type
_entity_poly.pdbx_seq_one_letter_code
_entity_poly.pdbx_strand_id
1 'polypeptide(L)'
;MSATGLLPMTHPFAQGSEVMTLSTIAAGSASVPVSKLGQNAALAKEVQARLAALGCLDPPADGQFGSTSKLTLARYAKLRGFAFKELLTPQIAKGLLNDKADTILPLRLGNDFASRMVRYMQAQAKPFFVARLPGFLNIVYVEGADKSGRHNADTFNVFNDRRTVFHFDKTGKPVMDLNVLCTTEPGRFFTDTPLNPDGAARIAFGQYKSWTIGTHHPESQPPRKHKALVQADKIHIFRDKNKDGIRPGDKEFIVGSGAGINQHSGLNQSPSNIGRLSAGCLVGQNDAEHKKFMKLLEGDPRFIANHGYKFMTTVIAGDDLDRKVP
;
A
#
# COMPACT_ATOMS: atom_id res chain seq x y z
N MET A 1 -26.54 63.00 45.86
CA MET A 1 -27.17 62.34 44.70
C MET A 1 -26.09 61.86 43.76
N SER A 2 -25.64 60.62 43.90
CA SER A 2 -24.82 59.91 42.91
C SER A 2 -24.69 58.45 43.36
N ALA A 3 -25.15 57.52 42.55
CA ALA A 3 -24.69 56.13 42.51
C ALA A 3 -25.29 55.48 41.27
N THR A 4 -24.49 55.46 40.21
CA THR A 4 -24.68 54.78 38.94
C THR A 4 -24.64 53.26 39.14
N GLY A 5 -25.76 52.58 38.88
CA GLY A 5 -25.85 51.12 38.83
C GLY A 5 -25.54 50.60 37.43
N LEU A 6 -24.40 49.94 37.25
CA LEU A 6 -24.06 49.17 36.06
C LEU A 6 -24.80 47.81 36.08
N LEU A 7 -25.64 47.57 35.08
CA LEU A 7 -26.20 46.25 34.77
C LEU A 7 -25.14 45.39 34.08
N PRO A 8 -24.98 44.10 34.43
CA PRO A 8 -24.09 43.21 33.70
C PRO A 8 -24.73 42.79 32.38
N MET A 9 -24.03 43.04 31.28
CA MET A 9 -24.32 42.50 29.96
C MET A 9 -24.11 40.98 29.98
N THR A 10 -25.18 40.22 29.83
CA THR A 10 -25.11 38.78 29.58
C THR A 10 -24.66 38.56 28.13
N HIS A 11 -23.42 38.10 27.95
CA HIS A 11 -22.98 37.58 26.66
C HIS A 11 -23.78 36.30 26.35
N PRO A 12 -24.40 36.18 25.16
CA PRO A 12 -25.00 34.93 24.75
C PRO A 12 -23.91 33.88 24.57
N PHE A 13 -24.07 32.75 25.25
CA PHE A 13 -23.28 31.55 25.05
C PHE A 13 -23.21 31.23 23.56
N ALA A 14 -21.99 31.18 23.01
CA ALA A 14 -21.75 30.62 21.70
C ALA A 14 -22.24 29.16 21.72
N GLN A 15 -23.32 28.88 20.98
CA GLN A 15 -23.70 27.51 20.65
C GLN A 15 -22.49 26.88 19.96
N GLY A 16 -21.84 25.93 20.64
CA GLY A 16 -20.80 25.12 20.05
C GLY A 16 -21.37 24.47 18.79
N SER A 17 -20.79 24.75 17.63
CA SER A 17 -21.10 24.05 16.39
C SER A 17 -20.95 22.56 16.66
N GLU A 18 -22.06 21.83 16.63
CA GLU A 18 -22.07 20.39 16.88
C GLU A 18 -21.04 19.72 15.95
N VAL A 19 -20.09 18.97 16.54
CA VAL A 19 -19.03 18.34 15.74
C VAL A 19 -19.68 17.32 14.82
N MET A 20 -19.62 17.59 13.52
CA MET A 20 -20.19 16.70 12.50
C MET A 20 -19.32 15.44 12.38
N THR A 21 -19.83 14.32 12.87
CA THR A 21 -19.20 12.99 12.86
C THR A 21 -19.93 12.07 11.89
N LEU A 22 -19.34 10.91 11.57
CA LEU A 22 -20.02 9.94 10.71
C LEU A 22 -21.29 9.40 11.38
N SER A 23 -21.28 9.25 12.71
CA SER A 23 -22.42 8.81 13.50
C SER A 23 -23.57 9.82 13.51
N THR A 24 -23.28 11.12 13.63
CA THR A 24 -24.35 12.14 13.60
C THR A 24 -24.99 12.24 12.22
N ILE A 25 -24.21 12.10 11.14
CA ILE A 25 -24.76 12.00 9.78
C ILE A 25 -25.62 10.75 9.61
N ALA A 26 -25.18 9.60 10.12
CA ALA A 26 -25.92 8.34 10.01
C ALA A 26 -27.27 8.35 10.78
N ALA A 27 -27.36 9.10 11.87
CA ALA A 27 -28.57 9.23 12.69
C ALA A 27 -29.53 10.33 12.21
N GLY A 28 -29.02 11.33 11.49
CA GLY A 28 -29.79 12.49 11.03
C GLY A 28 -30.38 12.36 9.62
N SER A 29 -30.87 13.47 9.10
CA SER A 29 -31.39 13.62 7.73
C SER A 29 -30.48 14.45 6.82
N ALA A 30 -29.47 15.13 7.39
CA ALA A 30 -28.56 15.99 6.66
C ALA A 30 -27.52 15.19 5.85
N SER A 31 -27.21 15.66 4.65
CA SER A 31 -26.13 15.12 3.80
C SER A 31 -24.99 16.11 3.69
N VAL A 32 -23.76 15.60 3.56
CA VAL A 32 -22.56 16.43 3.44
C VAL A 32 -22.01 16.35 2.02
N PRO A 33 -21.80 17.48 1.32
CA PRO A 33 -21.09 17.49 0.04
C PRO A 33 -19.71 16.87 0.18
N VAL A 34 -19.36 15.94 -0.72
CA VAL A 34 -18.05 15.26 -0.70
C VAL A 34 -16.90 16.27 -0.86
N SER A 35 -17.14 17.39 -1.56
CA SER A 35 -16.20 18.52 -1.67
C SER A 35 -15.88 19.19 -0.33
N LYS A 36 -16.76 19.06 0.67
CA LYS A 36 -16.59 19.63 2.01
C LYS A 36 -15.88 18.69 2.99
N LEU A 37 -15.74 17.40 2.65
CA LEU A 37 -15.03 16.44 3.52
C LEU A 37 -13.57 16.84 3.73
N GLY A 38 -12.89 17.37 2.71
CA GLY A 38 -11.52 17.88 2.85
C GLY A 38 -11.37 19.09 3.78
N GLN A 39 -12.48 19.74 4.15
CA GLN A 39 -12.50 20.88 5.10
C GLN A 39 -12.74 20.41 6.54
N ASN A 40 -13.12 19.15 6.74
CA ASN A 40 -13.30 18.53 8.06
C ASN A 40 -12.42 17.28 8.16
N ALA A 41 -11.17 17.47 8.58
CA ALA A 41 -10.18 16.40 8.66
C ALA A 41 -10.60 15.25 9.60
N ALA A 42 -11.34 15.53 10.67
CA ALA A 42 -11.83 14.50 11.59
C ALA A 42 -12.85 13.58 10.91
N LEU A 43 -13.88 14.16 10.29
CA LEU A 43 -14.88 13.40 9.54
C LEU A 43 -14.26 12.66 8.34
N ALA A 44 -13.33 13.30 7.62
CA ALA A 44 -12.60 12.67 6.54
C ALA A 44 -11.85 11.42 7.02
N LYS A 45 -11.16 11.51 8.16
CA LYS A 45 -10.47 10.36 8.76
C LYS A 45 -11.42 9.24 9.16
N GLU A 46 -12.58 9.57 9.74
CA GLU A 46 -13.60 8.56 10.05
C GLU A 46 -14.05 7.80 8.80
N VAL A 47 -14.42 8.54 7.74
CA VAL A 47 -14.84 7.95 6.46
C VAL A 47 -13.74 7.09 5.85
N GLN A 48 -12.51 7.61 5.77
CA GLN A 48 -11.36 6.89 5.23
C GLN A 48 -11.04 5.63 6.04
N ALA A 49 -11.10 5.69 7.37
CA ALA A 49 -10.85 4.54 8.24
C ALA A 49 -11.89 3.44 8.03
N ARG A 50 -13.17 3.80 7.85
CA ARG A 50 -14.22 2.83 7.51
C ARG A 50 -14.01 2.23 6.12
N LEU A 51 -13.70 3.04 5.11
CA LEU A 51 -13.37 2.52 3.77
C LEU A 51 -12.14 1.61 3.80
N ALA A 52 -11.14 1.90 4.63
CA ALA A 52 -9.96 1.06 4.79
C ALA A 52 -10.28 -0.27 5.46
N ALA A 53 -11.09 -0.27 6.53
CA ALA A 53 -11.56 -1.49 7.18
C ALA A 53 -12.37 -2.40 6.24
N LEU A 54 -13.03 -1.82 5.23
CA LEU A 54 -13.78 -2.54 4.20
C LEU A 54 -12.90 -3.06 3.04
N GLY A 55 -11.61 -2.73 3.00
CA GLY A 55 -10.73 -3.07 1.87
C GLY A 55 -10.88 -2.16 0.65
N CYS A 56 -11.57 -1.02 0.79
CA CYS A 56 -11.86 -0.10 -0.30
C CYS A 56 -10.77 0.95 -0.51
N LEU A 57 -10.20 1.48 0.57
CA LEU A 57 -9.21 2.54 0.55
C LEU A 57 -7.96 2.10 1.32
N ASP A 58 -6.78 2.38 0.79
CA ASP A 58 -5.54 2.02 1.45
C ASP A 58 -5.23 2.91 2.67
N PRO A 59 -4.87 2.31 3.82
CA PRO A 59 -4.49 3.07 5.01
C PRO A 59 -3.15 3.82 4.82
N PRO A 60 -2.78 4.74 5.72
CA PRO A 60 -3.58 5.25 6.84
C PRO A 60 -4.62 6.30 6.39
N ALA A 61 -5.63 6.52 7.24
CA ALA A 61 -6.52 7.67 7.11
C ALA A 61 -5.76 8.96 7.47
N ASP A 62 -5.62 9.87 6.51
CA ASP A 62 -4.83 11.10 6.64
C ASP A 62 -5.69 12.36 6.80
N GLY A 63 -7.00 12.27 6.58
CA GLY A 63 -7.93 13.39 6.57
C GLY A 63 -7.91 14.21 5.28
N GLN A 64 -7.05 13.85 4.31
CA GLN A 64 -6.98 14.49 3.00
C GLN A 64 -7.94 13.78 2.05
N PHE A 65 -9.14 14.35 1.89
CA PHE A 65 -10.19 13.75 1.05
C PHE A 65 -10.01 14.03 -0.46
N GLY A 66 -8.90 13.56 -1.01
CA GLY A 66 -8.52 13.70 -2.42
C GLY A 66 -9.21 12.73 -3.38
N SER A 67 -8.77 12.70 -4.65
CA SER A 67 -9.38 11.94 -5.74
C SER A 67 -9.53 10.44 -5.44
N THR A 68 -8.55 9.81 -4.79
CA THR A 68 -8.62 8.40 -4.40
C THR A 68 -9.69 8.13 -3.34
N SER A 69 -9.85 9.03 -2.35
CA SER A 69 -10.92 8.94 -1.34
C SER A 69 -12.30 9.12 -1.98
N LYS A 70 -12.45 10.07 -2.92
CA LYS A 70 -13.69 10.28 -3.67
C LYS A 70 -14.06 9.07 -4.54
N LEU A 71 -13.09 8.54 -5.28
CA LEU A 71 -13.25 7.35 -6.11
C LEU A 71 -13.74 6.15 -5.29
N THR A 72 -13.09 5.90 -4.16
CA THR A 72 -13.39 4.73 -3.32
C THR A 72 -14.74 4.86 -2.61
N LEU A 73 -15.09 6.06 -2.15
CA LEU A 73 -16.43 6.34 -1.62
C LEU A 73 -17.53 6.14 -2.67
N ALA A 74 -17.32 6.64 -3.90
CA ALA A 74 -18.25 6.47 -5.01
C ALA A 74 -18.42 4.99 -5.39
N ARG A 75 -17.31 4.24 -5.47
CA ARG A 75 -17.33 2.80 -5.77
C ARG A 75 -18.02 2.00 -4.67
N TYR A 76 -17.78 2.34 -3.41
CA TYR A 76 -18.47 1.73 -2.28
C TYR A 76 -19.98 2.02 -2.32
N ALA A 77 -20.40 3.26 -2.54
CA ALA A 77 -21.82 3.59 -2.65
C ALA A 77 -22.48 2.84 -3.82
N LYS A 78 -21.81 2.76 -4.98
CA LYS A 78 -22.27 1.97 -6.14
C LYS A 78 -22.40 0.48 -5.82
N LEU A 79 -21.41 -0.11 -5.14
CA LEU A 79 -21.43 -1.51 -4.72
C LEU A 79 -22.65 -1.81 -3.84
N ARG A 80 -23.03 -0.87 -2.99
CA ARG A 80 -24.19 -0.98 -2.10
C ARG A 80 -25.52 -0.63 -2.77
N GLY A 81 -25.52 -0.15 -4.01
CA GLY A 81 -26.71 0.39 -4.66
C GLY A 81 -27.23 1.69 -4.04
N PHE A 82 -26.38 2.42 -3.32
CA PHE A 82 -26.73 3.69 -2.70
C PHE A 82 -26.64 4.83 -3.72
N ALA A 83 -27.62 5.73 -3.72
CA ALA A 83 -27.59 6.92 -4.56
C ALA A 83 -26.40 7.81 -4.16
N PHE A 84 -25.50 8.06 -5.10
CA PHE A 84 -24.31 8.87 -4.90
C PHE A 84 -24.29 10.05 -5.86
N LYS A 85 -24.76 11.21 -5.38
CA LYS A 85 -24.74 12.49 -6.11
C LYS A 85 -23.69 13.44 -5.53
N GLU A 86 -22.47 12.94 -5.34
CA GLU A 86 -21.37 13.65 -4.65
C GLU A 86 -21.73 14.09 -3.21
N LEU A 87 -22.55 13.29 -2.53
CA LEU A 87 -23.00 13.52 -1.16
C LEU A 87 -22.67 12.31 -0.29
N LEU A 88 -22.10 12.55 0.88
CA LEU A 88 -22.12 11.62 2.01
C LEU A 88 -23.50 11.72 2.67
N THR A 89 -24.40 10.82 2.29
CA THR A 89 -25.78 10.76 2.80
C THR A 89 -25.85 9.96 4.11
N PRO A 90 -26.92 10.10 4.90
CA PRO A 90 -27.17 9.25 6.07
C PRO A 90 -27.13 7.74 5.75
N GLN A 91 -27.64 7.34 4.57
CA GLN A 91 -27.60 5.95 4.12
C GLN A 91 -26.17 5.45 3.91
N ILE A 92 -25.33 6.25 3.24
CA ILE A 92 -23.91 5.89 3.02
C ILE A 92 -23.17 5.85 4.35
N ALA A 93 -23.38 6.84 5.23
CA ALA A 93 -22.78 6.88 6.55
C ALA A 93 -23.16 5.66 7.41
N LYS A 94 -24.46 5.31 7.44
CA LYS A 94 -24.95 4.11 8.12
C LYS A 94 -24.34 2.83 7.56
N GLY A 95 -24.18 2.74 6.24
CA GLY A 95 -23.47 1.61 5.63
C GLY A 95 -22.01 1.55 6.08
N LEU A 96 -21.27 2.66 6.00
CA LEU A 96 -19.86 2.70 6.39
C LEU A 96 -19.62 2.30 7.86
N LEU A 97 -20.58 2.56 8.74
CA LEU A 97 -20.51 2.18 10.15
C LEU A 97 -20.83 0.71 10.41
N ASN A 98 -21.72 0.10 9.61
CA ASN A 98 -22.30 -1.22 9.92
C ASN A 98 -21.82 -2.35 8.99
N ASP A 99 -21.33 -2.01 7.80
CA ASP A 99 -20.88 -3.01 6.84
C ASP A 99 -19.64 -3.75 7.34
N LYS A 100 -19.55 -5.01 6.92
CA LYS A 100 -18.38 -5.86 7.11
C LYS A 100 -17.76 -6.16 5.76
N ALA A 101 -16.43 -6.09 5.68
CA ALA A 101 -15.68 -6.32 4.45
C ALA A 101 -16.07 -7.66 3.80
N ASP A 102 -16.14 -8.73 4.58
CA ASP A 102 -16.46 -10.07 4.09
C ASP A 102 -17.91 -10.23 3.59
N THR A 103 -18.81 -9.31 3.97
CA THR A 103 -20.19 -9.31 3.47
C THR A 103 -20.30 -8.60 2.13
N ILE A 104 -19.65 -7.44 1.97
CA ILE A 104 -19.83 -6.60 0.79
C ILE A 104 -18.77 -6.85 -0.29
N LEU A 105 -17.58 -7.29 0.11
CA LEU A 105 -16.43 -7.63 -0.72
C LEU A 105 -15.83 -8.94 -0.22
N PRO A 106 -16.58 -10.07 -0.33
CA PRO A 106 -16.11 -11.36 0.14
C PRO A 106 -14.84 -11.77 -0.59
N LEU A 107 -13.93 -12.44 0.12
CA LEU A 107 -12.76 -13.06 -0.49
C LEU A 107 -13.04 -14.53 -0.80
N ARG A 108 -13.01 -14.89 -2.08
CA ARG A 108 -13.17 -16.28 -2.55
C ARG A 108 -11.80 -16.88 -2.81
N LEU A 109 -11.13 -17.28 -1.73
CA LEU A 109 -9.75 -17.78 -1.76
C LEU A 109 -9.70 -19.28 -2.06
N GLY A 110 -8.96 -19.67 -3.09
CA GLY A 110 -8.64 -21.05 -3.47
C GLY A 110 -7.30 -21.53 -2.93
N ASN A 111 -6.67 -22.51 -3.58
CA ASN A 111 -5.35 -23.03 -3.21
C ASN A 111 -4.21 -22.44 -4.05
N ASP A 112 -4.52 -21.49 -4.93
CA ASP A 112 -3.52 -20.81 -5.76
C ASP A 112 -2.63 -19.86 -4.92
N PHE A 113 -1.51 -19.46 -5.53
CA PHE A 113 -0.51 -18.62 -4.87
C PHE A 113 -1.06 -17.27 -4.38
N ALA A 114 -1.91 -16.60 -5.16
CA ALA A 114 -2.50 -15.33 -4.72
C ALA A 114 -3.41 -15.53 -3.50
N SER A 115 -4.21 -16.59 -3.50
CA SER A 115 -5.04 -16.97 -2.36
C SER A 115 -4.21 -17.27 -1.10
N ARG A 116 -3.07 -17.96 -1.23
CA ARG A 116 -2.15 -18.24 -0.11
C ARG A 116 -1.53 -16.95 0.44
N MET A 117 -1.06 -16.04 -0.42
CA MET A 117 -0.56 -14.73 -0.01
C MET A 117 -1.62 -13.94 0.75
N VAL A 118 -2.87 -13.89 0.27
CA VAL A 118 -3.95 -13.18 0.95
C VAL A 118 -4.23 -13.77 2.33
N ARG A 119 -4.29 -15.10 2.48
CA ARG A 119 -4.45 -15.74 3.80
C ARG A 119 -3.31 -15.37 4.74
N TYR A 120 -2.07 -15.44 4.26
CA TYR A 120 -0.91 -15.06 5.05
C TYR A 120 -0.96 -13.60 5.50
N MET A 121 -1.28 -12.68 4.58
CA MET A 121 -1.44 -11.25 4.88
C MET A 121 -2.51 -11.01 5.96
N GLN A 122 -3.62 -11.74 5.92
CA GLN A 122 -4.72 -11.62 6.89
C GLN A 122 -4.42 -12.31 8.23
N ALA A 123 -3.56 -13.32 8.26
CA ALA A 123 -3.21 -14.09 9.45
C ALA A 123 -2.10 -13.43 10.31
N GLN A 124 -1.52 -12.31 9.87
CA GLN A 124 -0.53 -11.58 10.67
C GLN A 124 -1.18 -10.99 11.93
N ALA A 125 -0.41 -10.89 13.02
CA ALA A 125 -0.87 -10.28 14.27
C ALA A 125 -1.43 -8.86 14.08
N LYS A 126 -0.83 -8.11 13.15
CA LYS A 126 -1.42 -6.91 12.55
C LYS A 126 -1.68 -7.21 11.08
N PRO A 127 -2.93 -7.54 10.68
CA PRO A 127 -3.23 -7.91 9.31
C PRO A 127 -2.80 -6.83 8.31
N PHE A 128 -2.16 -7.26 7.22
CA PHE A 128 -1.84 -6.36 6.13
C PHE A 128 -3.11 -5.97 5.37
N PHE A 129 -3.13 -4.76 4.83
CA PHE A 129 -4.23 -4.30 4.00
C PHE A 129 -4.26 -5.09 2.68
N VAL A 130 -5.46 -5.51 2.30
CA VAL A 130 -5.74 -6.16 1.01
C VAL A 130 -6.77 -5.30 0.30
N ALA A 131 -6.41 -4.75 -0.86
CA ALA A 131 -7.33 -3.98 -1.69
C ALA A 131 -8.34 -4.95 -2.31
N ARG A 132 -9.62 -4.79 -1.97
CA ARG A 132 -10.71 -5.72 -2.36
C ARG A 132 -11.61 -5.19 -3.47
N LEU A 133 -11.59 -3.89 -3.74
CA LEU A 133 -12.40 -3.31 -4.82
C LEU A 133 -11.95 -3.89 -6.17
N PRO A 134 -12.89 -4.31 -7.05
CA PRO A 134 -12.53 -4.91 -8.32
C PRO A 134 -11.59 -4.05 -9.17
N GLY A 135 -10.52 -4.69 -9.65
CA GLY A 135 -9.47 -4.08 -10.46
C GLY A 135 -8.45 -3.23 -9.68
N PHE A 136 -8.55 -3.10 -8.34
CA PHE A 136 -7.48 -2.50 -7.55
C PHE A 136 -6.37 -3.53 -7.35
N LEU A 137 -5.13 -3.12 -7.60
CA LEU A 137 -3.98 -4.03 -7.56
C LEU A 137 -3.44 -4.21 -6.14
N ASN A 138 -2.92 -5.40 -5.86
CA ASN A 138 -2.12 -5.73 -4.70
C ASN A 138 -0.73 -6.13 -5.19
N ILE A 139 0.32 -5.48 -4.66
CA ILE A 139 1.72 -5.79 -5.00
C ILE A 139 2.32 -6.55 -3.82
N VAL A 140 2.82 -7.76 -4.07
CA VAL A 140 3.46 -8.58 -3.04
C VAL A 140 4.76 -9.15 -3.60
N TYR A 141 5.84 -8.94 -2.87
CA TYR A 141 7.11 -9.62 -3.08
C TYR A 141 7.26 -10.75 -2.08
N VAL A 142 7.65 -11.91 -2.58
CA VAL A 142 7.90 -13.10 -1.76
C VAL A 142 9.36 -13.50 -1.95
N GLU A 143 10.14 -13.27 -0.91
CA GLU A 143 11.57 -13.61 -0.83
C GLU A 143 11.74 -15.13 -0.74
N GLY A 144 12.72 -15.69 -1.43
CA GLY A 144 13.03 -17.11 -1.45
C GLY A 144 11.88 -17.99 -1.91
N ALA A 145 11.18 -17.65 -3.00
CA ALA A 145 10.03 -18.43 -3.48
C ALA A 145 10.05 -18.74 -4.98
N ASP A 146 9.60 -19.95 -5.34
CA ASP A 146 9.44 -20.40 -6.72
C ASP A 146 8.16 -19.86 -7.39
N LYS A 147 7.95 -20.20 -8.66
CA LYS A 147 6.80 -19.71 -9.44
C LYS A 147 5.44 -20.16 -8.87
N SER A 148 5.38 -21.30 -8.18
CA SER A 148 4.17 -21.78 -7.51
C SER A 148 3.94 -21.10 -6.15
N GLY A 149 4.91 -20.32 -5.68
CA GLY A 149 4.88 -19.67 -4.39
C GLY A 149 5.31 -20.59 -3.26
N ARG A 150 6.08 -21.64 -3.55
CA ARG A 150 6.72 -22.49 -2.55
C ARG A 150 8.13 -21.98 -2.28
N HIS A 151 8.58 -22.07 -1.03
CA HIS A 151 9.91 -21.59 -0.68
C HIS A 151 10.99 -22.38 -1.41
N ASN A 152 12.08 -21.70 -1.74
CA ASN A 152 13.29 -22.30 -2.30
C ASN A 152 14.47 -22.11 -1.33
N ALA A 153 15.67 -22.46 -1.77
CA ALA A 153 16.88 -22.44 -0.93
C ALA A 153 17.38 -21.03 -0.55
N ASP A 154 16.65 -19.99 -0.93
CA ASP A 154 17.00 -18.59 -0.75
C ASP A 154 18.47 -18.23 -1.10
N THR A 155 18.93 -18.67 -2.28
CA THR A 155 20.36 -18.62 -2.61
C THR A 155 20.85 -17.19 -2.82
N PHE A 156 21.82 -16.79 -2.00
CA PHE A 156 22.43 -15.47 -2.07
C PHE A 156 22.92 -15.08 -3.47
N ASN A 157 22.67 -13.82 -3.84
CA ASN A 157 23.07 -13.20 -5.12
C ASN A 157 22.41 -13.81 -6.37
N VAL A 158 21.28 -14.48 -6.23
CA VAL A 158 20.48 -15.04 -7.32
C VAL A 158 19.12 -14.32 -7.36
N PHE A 159 18.51 -14.22 -8.55
CA PHE A 159 17.11 -13.88 -8.67
C PHE A 159 16.28 -15.14 -8.42
N ASN A 160 15.74 -15.26 -7.22
CA ASN A 160 15.01 -16.43 -6.73
C ASN A 160 13.75 -16.02 -5.94
N ASP A 161 13.34 -14.76 -6.08
CA ASP A 161 12.16 -14.20 -5.42
C ASP A 161 11.04 -14.00 -6.43
N ARG A 162 9.82 -13.75 -5.93
CA ARG A 162 8.65 -13.49 -6.77
C ARG A 162 8.16 -12.06 -6.61
N ARG A 163 8.14 -11.31 -7.72
CA ARG A 163 7.37 -10.06 -7.84
C ARG A 163 5.99 -10.42 -8.35
N THR A 164 4.99 -10.19 -7.52
CA THR A 164 3.60 -10.51 -7.87
C THR A 164 2.71 -9.28 -7.89
N VAL A 165 1.73 -9.31 -8.78
CA VAL A 165 0.62 -8.36 -8.84
C VAL A 165 -0.65 -9.16 -9.05
N PHE A 166 -1.67 -8.89 -8.24
CA PHE A 166 -2.98 -9.49 -8.41
C PHE A 166 -4.09 -8.50 -8.07
N HIS A 167 -5.26 -8.71 -8.65
CA HIS A 167 -6.50 -8.02 -8.28
C HIS A 167 -7.58 -9.04 -7.90
N PHE A 168 -8.69 -8.55 -7.35
CA PHE A 168 -9.90 -9.36 -7.21
C PHE A 168 -10.85 -9.09 -8.36
N ASP A 169 -11.41 -10.17 -8.92
CA ASP A 169 -12.52 -10.06 -9.85
C ASP A 169 -13.82 -9.63 -9.12
N LYS A 170 -14.92 -9.48 -9.87
CA LYS A 170 -16.21 -9.07 -9.31
C LYS A 170 -16.81 -10.08 -8.32
N THR A 171 -16.33 -11.33 -8.32
CA THR A 171 -16.79 -12.38 -7.41
C THR A 171 -15.97 -12.43 -6.12
N GLY A 172 -14.86 -11.68 -6.06
CA GLY A 172 -13.93 -11.71 -4.94
C GLY A 172 -12.86 -12.80 -5.06
N LYS A 173 -12.71 -13.42 -6.23
CA LYS A 173 -11.63 -14.38 -6.49
C LYS A 173 -10.36 -13.61 -6.89
N PRO A 174 -9.18 -13.93 -6.31
CA PRO A 174 -7.94 -13.30 -6.74
C PRO A 174 -7.55 -13.79 -8.15
N VAL A 175 -7.07 -12.86 -8.96
CA VAL A 175 -6.54 -13.09 -10.32
C VAL A 175 -5.10 -12.60 -10.35
N MET A 176 -4.17 -13.54 -10.59
CA MET A 176 -2.75 -13.23 -10.70
C MET A 176 -2.45 -12.54 -12.04
N ASP A 177 -2.17 -11.24 -12.01
CA ASP A 177 -1.86 -10.44 -13.20
C ASP A 177 -0.39 -10.53 -13.60
N LEU A 178 0.49 -10.68 -12.60
CA LEU A 178 1.93 -10.80 -12.79
C LEU A 178 2.49 -11.73 -11.72
N ASN A 179 3.38 -12.63 -12.14
CA ASN A 179 4.19 -13.44 -11.24
C ASN A 179 5.51 -13.70 -11.95
N VAL A 180 6.54 -12.91 -11.61
CA VAL A 180 7.80 -12.87 -12.35
C VAL A 180 9.01 -12.95 -11.43
N LEU A 181 10.15 -13.35 -11.99
CA LEU A 181 11.37 -13.53 -11.23
C LEU A 181 11.94 -12.18 -10.80
N CYS A 182 12.31 -12.05 -9.53
CA CYS A 182 12.89 -10.84 -8.99
C CYS A 182 13.95 -11.15 -7.93
N THR A 183 14.45 -10.08 -7.32
CA THR A 183 15.13 -10.12 -6.04
C THR A 183 14.58 -9.03 -5.12
N THR A 184 14.45 -9.32 -3.83
CA THR A 184 14.22 -8.39 -2.72
C THR A 184 15.50 -8.08 -1.94
N GLU A 185 16.60 -8.69 -2.37
CA GLU A 185 17.85 -8.82 -1.65
C GLU A 185 18.96 -7.98 -2.31
N PRO A 186 19.98 -7.58 -1.54
CA PRO A 186 21.15 -6.93 -2.12
C PRO A 186 21.96 -7.91 -2.96
N GLY A 187 22.55 -7.41 -4.05
CA GLY A 187 23.52 -8.18 -4.83
C GLY A 187 24.86 -8.28 -4.10
N ARG A 188 25.64 -9.32 -4.43
CA ARG A 188 26.94 -9.62 -3.81
C ARG A 188 27.86 -8.41 -3.74
N PHE A 189 27.90 -7.60 -4.80
CA PHE A 189 28.75 -6.42 -4.82
C PHE A 189 28.45 -5.46 -3.65
N PHE A 190 27.18 -5.24 -3.34
CA PHE A 190 26.77 -4.31 -2.28
C PHE A 190 26.81 -4.93 -0.89
N THR A 191 26.77 -6.25 -0.76
CA THR A 191 27.10 -6.93 0.50
C THR A 191 28.60 -6.84 0.79
N ASP A 192 29.44 -7.10 -0.22
CA ASP A 192 30.89 -7.10 -0.05
C ASP A 192 31.45 -5.68 0.08
N THR A 193 30.89 -4.73 -0.68
CA THR A 193 31.27 -3.31 -0.73
C THR A 193 30.04 -2.43 -0.48
N PRO A 194 29.57 -2.32 0.77
CA PRO A 194 28.34 -1.60 1.08
C PRO A 194 28.50 -0.10 0.88
N LEU A 195 27.44 0.54 0.37
CA LEU A 195 27.37 1.99 0.23
C LEU A 195 27.26 2.72 1.58
N ASN A 196 26.94 1.98 2.63
CA ASN A 196 26.78 2.49 3.99
C ASN A 196 27.69 1.68 4.94
N PRO A 197 28.40 2.32 5.88
CA PRO A 197 29.29 1.62 6.82
C PRO A 197 28.57 0.63 7.75
N ASP A 198 27.24 0.75 7.90
CA ASP A 198 26.44 -0.21 8.65
C ASP A 198 26.05 -1.46 7.83
N GLY A 199 26.33 -1.51 6.52
CA GLY A 199 26.10 -2.70 5.69
C GLY A 199 25.08 -2.53 4.56
N ALA A 200 24.80 -3.63 3.86
CA ALA A 200 23.82 -3.66 2.78
C ALA A 200 22.39 -3.51 3.32
N ALA A 201 21.51 -2.81 2.61
CA ALA A 201 20.13 -2.67 3.05
C ALA A 201 19.31 -3.92 2.71
N ARG A 202 18.52 -4.38 3.67
CA ARG A 202 17.49 -5.42 3.52
C ARG A 202 16.16 -4.88 3.99
N ILE A 203 15.15 -4.82 3.12
CA ILE A 203 13.83 -4.29 3.52
C ILE A 203 13.25 -5.18 4.60
N ALA A 204 12.78 -4.59 5.71
CA ALA A 204 12.09 -5.35 6.75
C ALA A 204 10.81 -5.98 6.17
N PHE A 205 10.48 -7.20 6.57
CA PHE A 205 9.22 -7.80 6.14
C PHE A 205 8.02 -7.01 6.69
N GLY A 206 7.07 -6.68 5.83
CA GLY A 206 6.01 -5.74 6.15
C GLY A 206 5.28 -5.22 4.92
N GLN A 207 4.45 -4.19 5.13
CA GLN A 207 3.69 -3.53 4.07
C GLN A 207 3.87 -2.02 4.16
N TYR A 208 4.17 -1.38 3.02
CA TYR A 208 4.54 0.03 2.98
C TYR A 208 3.82 0.78 1.85
N LYS A 209 3.29 1.97 2.16
CA LYS A 209 2.69 2.92 1.20
C LYS A 209 3.75 3.91 0.70
N SER A 210 4.78 3.41 0.05
CA SER A 210 6.06 4.15 -0.01
C SER A 210 6.64 4.31 -1.41
N TRP A 211 5.93 3.95 -2.47
CA TRP A 211 6.43 4.10 -3.84
C TRP A 211 5.43 4.75 -4.79
N THR A 212 5.90 5.59 -5.71
CA THR A 212 5.09 6.19 -6.79
C THR A 212 5.71 5.90 -8.15
N ILE A 213 4.94 5.99 -9.24
CA ILE A 213 5.51 5.88 -10.58
C ILE A 213 6.46 7.06 -10.82
N GLY A 214 7.69 6.74 -11.24
CA GLY A 214 8.74 7.72 -11.53
C GLY A 214 9.80 7.14 -12.45
N THR A 215 11.00 7.71 -12.40
CA THR A 215 12.14 7.28 -13.21
C THR A 215 13.29 6.84 -12.30
N HIS A 216 13.77 5.62 -12.49
CA HIS A 216 15.01 5.15 -11.88
C HIS A 216 16.20 5.73 -12.66
N HIS A 217 17.20 6.25 -11.94
CA HIS A 217 18.36 6.94 -12.54
C HIS A 217 17.99 8.01 -13.60
N PRO A 218 17.19 9.02 -13.25
CA PRO A 218 16.74 10.05 -14.20
C PRO A 218 17.88 10.84 -14.87
N GLU A 219 19.05 10.88 -14.23
CA GLU A 219 20.30 11.49 -14.68
C GLU A 219 21.12 10.63 -15.66
N SER A 220 20.81 9.33 -15.78
CA SER A 220 21.51 8.41 -16.67
C SER A 220 20.91 8.40 -18.10
N GLN A 221 21.58 7.71 -19.03
CA GLN A 221 21.01 7.37 -20.33
C GLN A 221 20.28 6.01 -20.28
N PRO A 222 19.30 5.76 -21.16
CA PRO A 222 18.76 4.42 -21.36
C PRO A 222 19.88 3.41 -21.71
N PRO A 223 19.75 2.13 -21.31
CA PRO A 223 18.60 1.53 -20.63
C PRO A 223 18.62 1.72 -19.11
N ARG A 224 19.68 2.31 -18.53
CA ARG A 224 19.81 2.53 -17.07
C ARG A 224 18.78 3.52 -16.53
N LYS A 225 18.44 4.52 -17.35
CA LYS A 225 17.28 5.39 -17.14
C LYS A 225 16.02 4.69 -17.63
N HIS A 226 15.14 4.31 -16.72
CA HIS A 226 13.87 3.67 -17.06
C HIS A 226 12.78 4.00 -16.04
N LYS A 227 11.53 3.84 -16.48
CA LYS A 227 10.36 4.00 -15.61
C LYS A 227 10.39 2.93 -14.51
N ALA A 228 10.02 3.30 -13.29
CA ALA A 228 10.04 2.42 -12.13
C ALA A 228 9.03 2.90 -11.08
N LEU A 229 8.85 2.11 -10.02
CA LEU A 229 8.29 2.61 -8.77
C LEU A 229 9.43 3.20 -7.93
N VAL A 230 9.44 4.52 -7.75
CA VAL A 230 10.47 5.23 -6.99
C VAL A 230 10.07 5.44 -5.54
N GLN A 231 11.02 5.34 -4.62
CA GLN A 231 10.75 5.55 -3.20
C GLN A 231 10.26 6.98 -2.94
N ALA A 232 9.08 7.12 -2.35
CA ALA A 232 8.41 8.38 -2.08
C ALA A 232 8.05 8.58 -0.61
N ASP A 233 8.27 7.55 0.23
CA ASP A 233 8.03 7.63 1.67
C ASP A 233 8.96 6.70 2.46
N LYS A 234 8.79 6.71 3.78
CA LYS A 234 9.58 5.93 4.71
C LYS A 234 9.33 4.43 4.54
N ILE A 235 10.40 3.65 4.63
CA ILE A 235 10.36 2.20 4.79
C ILE A 235 11.32 1.80 5.91
N HIS A 236 11.12 0.60 6.44
CA HIS A 236 12.01 0.03 7.45
C HIS A 236 13.00 -0.91 6.76
N ILE A 237 14.26 -0.84 7.15
CA ILE A 237 15.33 -1.69 6.63
C ILE A 237 16.21 -2.20 7.78
N PHE A 238 16.83 -3.34 7.56
CA PHE A 238 17.98 -3.82 8.30
C PHE A 238 19.26 -3.51 7.51
N ARG A 239 20.37 -3.37 8.23
CA ARG A 239 21.69 -3.18 7.64
C ARG A 239 22.59 -4.34 8.03
N ASP A 240 22.91 -5.16 7.02
CA ASP A 240 23.69 -6.39 7.12
C ASP A 240 25.18 -6.07 7.23
N LYS A 241 25.61 -5.78 8.47
CA LYS A 241 26.98 -5.33 8.77
C LYS A 241 27.97 -6.50 8.75
N ASN A 242 27.53 -7.65 9.22
CA ASN A 242 28.33 -8.87 9.34
C ASN A 242 28.33 -9.73 8.07
N LYS A 243 27.52 -9.36 7.05
CA LYS A 243 27.47 -9.97 5.72
C LYS A 243 26.96 -11.41 5.74
N ASP A 244 26.13 -11.76 6.71
CA ASP A 244 25.57 -13.10 6.85
C ASP A 244 24.28 -13.30 6.05
N GLY A 245 23.73 -12.21 5.52
CA GLY A 245 22.55 -12.24 4.69
C GLY A 245 21.24 -12.48 5.45
N ILE A 246 21.19 -12.24 6.75
CA ILE A 246 19.95 -12.42 7.54
C ILE A 246 19.61 -11.17 8.35
N ARG A 247 18.31 -10.90 8.52
CA ARG A 247 17.81 -9.74 9.28
C ARG A 247 17.94 -9.87 10.81
N PRO A 248 17.72 -11.05 11.45
CA PRO A 248 17.80 -11.16 12.90
C PRO A 248 19.20 -10.83 13.44
N GLY A 249 19.28 -9.89 14.37
CA GLY A 249 20.55 -9.42 14.96
C GLY A 249 21.11 -8.17 14.28
N ASP A 250 20.66 -7.84 13.08
CA ASP A 250 20.98 -6.58 12.42
C ASP A 250 20.27 -5.39 13.05
N LYS A 251 20.89 -4.21 12.87
CA LYS A 251 20.30 -2.95 13.30
C LYS A 251 19.21 -2.50 12.32
N GLU A 252 18.05 -2.13 12.87
CA GLU A 252 16.93 -1.58 12.11
C GLU A 252 17.04 -0.06 11.93
N PHE A 253 16.61 0.44 10.76
CA PHE A 253 16.56 1.84 10.41
C PHE A 253 15.26 2.18 9.68
N ILE A 254 14.79 3.42 9.86
CA ILE A 254 13.71 4.00 9.05
C ILE A 254 14.33 4.96 8.05
N VAL A 255 14.18 4.68 6.76
CA VAL A 255 14.77 5.47 5.67
C VAL A 255 13.71 6.10 4.79
N GLY A 256 13.84 7.39 4.49
CA GLY A 256 12.93 8.15 3.61
C GLY A 256 13.31 8.06 2.12
N SER A 257 12.59 8.82 1.28
CA SER A 257 12.71 8.81 -0.19
C SER A 257 14.13 9.04 -0.74
N GLY A 258 15.01 9.71 -0.01
CA GLY A 258 16.40 9.92 -0.40
C GLY A 258 17.27 8.66 -0.40
N ALA A 259 16.80 7.53 0.13
CA ALA A 259 17.58 6.28 0.16
C ALA A 259 17.63 5.56 -1.20
N GLY A 260 16.78 5.93 -2.16
CA GLY A 260 16.84 5.40 -3.52
C GLY A 260 16.43 3.92 -3.66
N ILE A 261 15.71 3.38 -2.68
CA ILE A 261 15.24 1.98 -2.65
C ILE A 261 14.02 1.84 -3.56
N ASN A 262 14.27 1.66 -4.86
CA ASN A 262 13.26 1.66 -5.90
C ASN A 262 12.78 0.23 -6.24
N GLN A 263 11.65 0.11 -6.93
CA GLN A 263 11.24 -1.11 -7.60
C GLN A 263 11.44 -1.00 -9.11
N HIS A 264 12.49 -1.62 -9.64
CA HIS A 264 12.97 -1.35 -11.00
C HIS A 264 13.27 -2.60 -11.82
N SER A 265 13.63 -2.39 -13.10
CA SER A 265 14.14 -3.41 -14.02
C SER A 265 15.56 -3.84 -13.67
N GLY A 266 15.84 -5.13 -13.77
CA GLY A 266 17.17 -5.73 -13.75
C GLY A 266 17.83 -5.79 -15.13
N LEU A 267 17.20 -5.20 -16.15
CA LEU A 267 17.77 -5.04 -17.50
C LEU A 267 18.25 -6.35 -18.12
N ASN A 268 17.54 -7.46 -17.88
CA ASN A 268 17.86 -8.80 -18.37
C ASN A 268 19.18 -9.38 -17.84
N GLN A 269 19.64 -8.93 -16.67
CA GLN A 269 20.78 -9.51 -15.97
C GLN A 269 20.60 -11.01 -15.76
N SER A 270 21.71 -11.78 -15.80
CA SER A 270 21.66 -13.20 -15.51
C SER A 270 20.89 -13.51 -14.22
N PRO A 271 19.89 -14.42 -14.25
CA PRO A 271 19.18 -14.86 -13.06
C PRO A 271 20.11 -15.39 -11.97
N SER A 272 21.27 -15.94 -12.32
CA SER A 272 22.25 -16.48 -11.37
C SER A 272 23.16 -15.44 -10.70
N ASN A 273 23.01 -14.15 -11.02
CA ASN A 273 23.90 -13.11 -10.51
C ASN A 273 23.24 -11.73 -10.47
N ILE A 274 22.75 -11.29 -9.30
CA ILE A 274 22.24 -9.93 -9.10
C ILE A 274 23.33 -8.88 -9.35
N GLY A 275 24.55 -9.14 -8.88
CA GLY A 275 25.70 -8.28 -9.08
C GLY A 275 25.52 -6.89 -8.47
N ARG A 276 25.43 -5.86 -9.32
CA ARG A 276 25.39 -4.43 -8.94
C ARG A 276 24.00 -3.79 -9.08
N LEU A 277 22.95 -4.60 -9.19
CA LEU A 277 21.62 -4.07 -9.50
C LEU A 277 20.78 -3.71 -8.29
N SER A 278 21.11 -4.24 -7.10
CA SER A 278 20.34 -3.99 -5.89
C SER A 278 21.26 -3.71 -4.71
N ALA A 279 21.20 -2.49 -4.17
CA ALA A 279 21.76 -2.15 -2.86
C ALA A 279 20.68 -2.23 -1.75
N GLY A 280 19.61 -3.00 -1.99
CA GLY A 280 18.38 -3.06 -1.19
C GLY A 280 17.11 -2.69 -1.96
N CYS A 281 17.18 -2.59 -3.28
CA CYS A 281 16.03 -2.35 -4.17
C CYS A 281 15.22 -3.62 -4.40
N LEU A 282 13.98 -3.47 -4.87
CA LEU A 282 13.16 -4.57 -5.35
C LEU A 282 13.33 -4.70 -6.88
N VAL A 283 14.05 -5.70 -7.38
CA VAL A 283 14.51 -5.71 -8.79
C VAL A 283 13.90 -6.87 -9.55
N GLY A 284 13.13 -6.59 -10.61
CA GLY A 284 12.56 -7.64 -11.47
C GLY A 284 13.59 -8.01 -12.53
N GLN A 285 13.87 -9.28 -12.69
CA GLN A 285 15.01 -9.76 -13.47
C GLN A 285 14.92 -9.35 -14.96
N ASN A 286 13.76 -9.57 -15.59
CA ASN A 286 13.55 -9.32 -17.01
C ASN A 286 12.93 -7.94 -17.30
N ASP A 287 13.43 -7.27 -18.33
CA ASP A 287 12.98 -5.93 -18.70
C ASP A 287 11.59 -5.88 -19.33
N ALA A 288 11.25 -6.87 -20.16
CA ALA A 288 9.91 -6.97 -20.74
C ALA A 288 8.84 -7.25 -19.67
N GLU A 289 9.16 -8.07 -18.68
CA GLU A 289 8.32 -8.31 -17.51
C GLU A 289 8.18 -7.06 -16.63
N HIS A 290 9.26 -6.29 -16.47
CA HIS A 290 9.18 -5.00 -15.80
C HIS A 290 8.30 -3.99 -16.55
N LYS A 291 8.36 -3.94 -17.88
CA LYS A 291 7.44 -3.12 -18.69
C LYS A 291 5.98 -3.55 -18.51
N LYS A 292 5.70 -4.86 -18.41
CA LYS A 292 4.36 -5.37 -18.06
C LYS A 292 3.94 -4.92 -16.66
N PHE A 293 4.84 -5.00 -15.67
CA PHE A 293 4.59 -4.49 -14.33
C PHE A 293 4.20 -3.02 -14.35
N MET A 294 4.98 -2.15 -15.00
CA MET A 294 4.65 -0.73 -15.07
C MET A 294 3.32 -0.46 -15.78
N LYS A 295 3.03 -1.19 -16.87
CA LYS A 295 1.76 -1.07 -17.60
C LYS A 295 0.55 -1.45 -16.73
N LEU A 296 0.67 -2.47 -15.87
CA LEU A 296 -0.38 -2.83 -14.92
C LEU A 296 -0.63 -1.67 -13.94
N LEU A 297 0.42 -1.11 -13.35
CA LEU A 297 0.30 -0.03 -12.38
C LEU A 297 -0.34 1.23 -12.96
N GLU A 298 -0.01 1.57 -14.22
CA GLU A 298 -0.63 2.70 -14.94
C GLU A 298 -2.13 2.49 -15.19
N GLY A 299 -2.59 1.23 -15.22
CA GLY A 299 -3.99 0.86 -15.31
C GLY A 299 -4.73 0.81 -13.97
N ASP A 300 -4.04 0.97 -12.83
CA ASP A 300 -4.70 0.92 -11.52
C ASP A 300 -5.67 2.10 -11.37
N PRO A 301 -6.95 1.87 -11.01
CA PRO A 301 -7.92 2.95 -10.90
C PRO A 301 -7.52 4.06 -9.93
N ARG A 302 -6.74 3.75 -8.88
CA ARG A 302 -6.26 4.74 -7.90
C ARG A 302 -5.22 5.66 -8.51
N PHE A 303 -4.33 5.11 -9.35
CA PHE A 303 -3.35 5.89 -10.10
C PHE A 303 -4.00 6.74 -11.18
N ILE A 304 -4.96 6.19 -11.94
CA ILE A 304 -5.74 6.95 -12.92
C ILE A 304 -6.45 8.14 -12.26
N ALA A 305 -7.02 7.95 -11.06
CA ALA A 305 -7.67 9.04 -10.32
C ALA A 305 -6.68 10.05 -9.73
N ASN A 306 -5.44 9.64 -9.45
CA ASN A 306 -4.39 10.49 -8.90
C ASN A 306 -3.01 9.98 -9.35
N HIS A 307 -2.37 10.66 -10.30
CA HIS A 307 -1.05 10.26 -10.81
C HIS A 307 0.08 10.42 -9.76
N GLY A 308 -0.20 11.04 -8.61
CA GLY A 308 0.66 11.04 -7.43
C GLY A 308 0.39 9.89 -6.45
N TYR A 309 -0.41 8.89 -6.84
CA TYR A 309 -0.77 7.77 -5.98
C TYR A 309 0.48 6.98 -5.53
N LYS A 310 0.61 6.82 -4.21
CA LYS A 310 1.61 5.96 -3.60
C LYS A 310 1.06 4.55 -3.51
N PHE A 311 1.68 3.62 -4.21
CA PHE A 311 1.35 2.20 -4.19
C PHE A 311 1.75 1.56 -2.86
N MET A 312 0.86 0.70 -2.37
CA MET A 312 1.14 -0.24 -1.29
C MET A 312 1.93 -1.43 -1.84
N THR A 313 3.02 -1.81 -1.17
CA THR A 313 3.76 -3.03 -1.47
C THR A 313 4.03 -3.81 -0.20
N THR A 314 3.73 -5.10 -0.25
CA THR A 314 4.04 -6.04 0.82
C THR A 314 5.32 -6.81 0.46
N VAL A 315 6.22 -7.00 1.42
CA VAL A 315 7.42 -7.86 1.30
C VAL A 315 7.34 -8.90 2.40
N ILE A 316 7.37 -10.19 2.03
CA ILE A 316 7.22 -11.32 2.96
C ILE A 316 8.28 -12.39 2.70
N ALA A 317 8.59 -13.18 3.71
CA ALA A 317 9.45 -14.35 3.60
C ALA A 317 8.66 -15.54 3.02
N GLY A 318 9.19 -16.21 2.01
CA GLY A 318 8.56 -17.35 1.36
C GLY A 318 8.50 -18.60 2.25
N ASP A 319 9.52 -18.81 3.08
CA ASP A 319 9.57 -19.88 4.07
C ASP A 319 8.48 -19.72 5.15
N ASP A 320 8.27 -18.51 5.66
CA ASP A 320 7.22 -18.22 6.64
C ASP A 320 5.82 -18.30 6.02
N LEU A 321 5.67 -17.87 4.75
CA LEU A 321 4.45 -18.08 3.97
C LEU A 321 4.11 -19.57 3.88
N ASP A 322 5.05 -20.39 3.42
CA ASP A 322 4.89 -21.83 3.26
C ASP A 322 4.59 -22.54 4.59
N ARG A 323 5.25 -22.11 5.66
CA ARG A 323 5.06 -22.70 6.98
C ARG A 323 3.67 -22.41 7.55
N LYS A 324 3.17 -21.18 7.38
CA LYS A 324 1.85 -20.76 7.94
C LYS A 324 0.68 -21.10 7.03
N VAL A 325 0.91 -21.12 5.72
CA VAL A 325 -0.11 -21.35 4.68
C VAL A 325 0.49 -22.24 3.58
N PRO A 326 0.64 -23.56 3.83
CA PRO A 326 1.29 -24.49 2.90
C PRO A 326 0.61 -24.62 1.53
#